data_AF-A0A969D8X4-F1
#
_entry.id   AF-A0A969D8X4-F1
#
_cell.length_a   1.000
_cell.length_b   1.000
_cell.length_c   1.000
_cell.angle_alpha   90.00
_cell.angle_beta   90.00
_cell.angle_gamma   90.00
#
_symmetry.space_group_name_H-M   'P 1'
#
loop_
_entity.id
_entity.type
_entity.pdbx_description
1 polymer ?
#
loop_
_entity_poly.entity_id
_entity_poly.type
_entity_poly.pdbx_seq_one_letter_code
_entity_poly.pdbx_strand_id
1 'polypeptide(L)'
;MTKTVMKAIAWRWGTYYPLPRALDIAYKLRLNEWQDRRTVELELVGVRPATITTLEHRGIQPWSESEAAAVRAAEQAAERAVQPDTPAPDEAMPARPLKSDAKGVAIAPPESSISFKLDSAPAHIQAQRDSSEIYPPQIYPLAALTPENTKHRAAESSPSTRLADVVSSVHVEFYYAKRRYKATLEREETDRQLTIENGEGHLLVVQLSARKGFLYVPDKPPEPVDITDLKYFNLIRAGLNALEVKQKTQLLIKKDELLAEKDSQIANMKAQIELLEEKITQLSAEQQQQFADLKSELQSQEDAIQGQEAHIEQLRGQVSSAPVPNPAEIQKQVRDAIGDSVWFCLQTASQKDFQTAYKTYQMLDSSGPDAHICDYSEAGLRLGLVIAREILTPFFTDLSDFGRAQGLTEIGGVSLAAGYHYTLDMMPALLAEQWRSFPPGQLSQQSLRKGATQKMVKVTAQGLVSAAQRALVSEFLAQWEHPMATCLHARGGQAASSLDQISKLHNIAAHGESFLYHWQYDLLHQLIAGKSGKGGLLRQIFA
;
A
#
# COMPACT_ATOMS: atom_id res chain seq x y z
N MET A 1 -18.59 7.67 -14.55
CA MET A 1 -17.87 6.98 -13.47
C MET A 1 -18.21 7.67 -12.15
N THR A 2 -18.97 7.02 -11.29
CA THR A 2 -19.32 7.52 -9.96
C THR A 2 -18.08 7.52 -9.07
N LYS A 3 -17.69 8.70 -8.57
CA LYS A 3 -16.52 8.89 -7.71
C LYS A 3 -16.81 8.32 -6.33
N THR A 4 -16.32 7.12 -6.05
CA THR A 4 -16.44 6.50 -4.72
C THR A 4 -15.54 7.23 -3.75
N VAL A 5 -16.12 7.90 -2.75
CA VAL A 5 -15.38 8.57 -1.69
C VAL A 5 -15.27 7.61 -0.51
N MET A 6 -14.07 7.11 -0.23
CA MET A 6 -13.79 6.29 0.95
C MET A 6 -13.17 7.16 2.05
N LYS A 7 -13.66 7.02 3.28
CA LYS A 7 -13.14 7.73 4.46
C LYS A 7 -12.10 6.84 5.16
N ALA A 8 -10.94 7.39 5.48
CA ALA A 8 -9.88 6.70 6.23
C ALA A 8 -9.45 7.54 7.45
N ILE A 9 -9.00 6.86 8.51
CA ILE A 9 -8.46 7.49 9.73
C ILE A 9 -6.98 7.12 9.81
N ALA A 10 -6.10 8.11 9.88
CA ALA A 10 -4.66 7.91 10.04
C ALA A 10 -4.22 8.31 11.46
N TRP A 11 -3.41 7.48 12.09
CA TRP A 11 -2.83 7.71 13.41
C TRP A 11 -1.41 8.26 13.26
N ARG A 12 -1.09 9.34 13.97
CA ARG A 12 0.15 10.11 13.79
C ARG A 12 1.29 9.64 14.69
N TRP A 13 2.47 9.46 14.10
CA TRP A 13 3.76 9.51 14.80
C TRP A 13 4.69 10.45 14.01
N GLY A 14 4.91 11.67 14.51
CA GLY A 14 5.92 12.60 13.98
C GLY A 14 5.39 13.93 13.41
N THR A 15 6.14 15.00 13.69
CA THR A 15 5.94 16.38 13.22
C THR A 15 6.60 16.59 11.87
N TYR A 16 5.86 16.40 10.77
CA TYR A 16 6.23 16.92 9.45
C TYR A 16 5.18 17.96 9.03
N TYR A 17 5.59 19.22 8.91
CA TYR A 17 4.73 20.31 8.49
C TYR A 17 5.49 21.29 7.60
N PRO A 18 4.90 21.74 6.47
CA PRO A 18 3.61 21.34 5.89
C PRO A 18 3.71 20.09 4.99
N LEU A 19 2.69 19.23 5.03
CA LEU A 19 2.53 18.12 4.09
C LEU A 19 2.12 18.64 2.69
N PRO A 20 2.67 18.09 1.60
CA PRO A 20 2.28 18.43 0.23
C PRO A 20 0.78 18.21 -0.02
N ARG A 21 0.19 19.05 -0.89
CA ARG A 21 -1.24 18.99 -1.24
C ARG A 21 -1.68 17.68 -1.91
N ALA A 22 -0.77 17.00 -2.59
CA ALA A 22 -1.01 15.73 -3.25
C ALA A 22 0.21 14.81 -3.02
N LEU A 23 -0.08 13.56 -2.66
CA LEU A 23 0.91 12.53 -2.38
C LEU A 23 0.56 11.29 -3.17
N ASP A 24 1.54 10.70 -3.82
CA ASP A 24 1.43 9.32 -4.30
C ASP A 24 1.75 8.40 -3.12
N ILE A 25 0.85 7.47 -2.84
CA ILE A 25 1.01 6.52 -1.74
C ILE A 25 1.11 5.09 -2.28
N ALA A 26 2.07 4.34 -1.77
CA ALA A 26 2.09 2.89 -1.91
C ALA A 26 1.35 2.31 -0.69
N TYR A 27 0.41 1.40 -0.93
CA TYR A 27 -0.39 0.81 0.13
C TYR A 27 -0.60 -0.69 -0.07
N LYS A 28 -0.87 -1.38 1.04
CA LYS A 28 -1.31 -2.77 1.08
C LYS A 28 -2.69 -2.82 1.71
N LEU A 29 -3.61 -3.57 1.10
CA LEU A 29 -4.91 -3.83 1.70
C LEU A 29 -4.83 -5.10 2.53
N ARG A 30 -5.40 -5.06 3.72
CA ARG A 30 -5.56 -6.23 4.59
C ARG A 30 -6.98 -6.31 5.13
N LEU A 31 -7.45 -7.54 5.28
CA LEU A 31 -8.73 -7.82 5.92
C LEU A 31 -8.50 -7.82 7.43
N ASN A 32 -9.16 -6.90 8.15
CA ASN A 32 -9.15 -6.89 9.60
C ASN A 32 -10.45 -7.53 10.11
N GLU A 33 -10.30 -8.61 10.87
CA GLU A 33 -11.39 -9.31 11.54
C GLU A 33 -11.28 -9.04 13.05
N TRP A 34 -12.14 -8.16 13.56
CA TRP A 34 -12.19 -7.82 14.99
C TRP A 34 -13.64 -7.87 15.47
N GLN A 35 -13.91 -8.65 16.53
CA GLN A 35 -15.25 -8.85 17.11
C GLN A 35 -16.33 -9.19 16.06
N ASP A 36 -16.08 -10.21 15.24
CA ASP A 36 -16.97 -10.66 14.16
C ASP A 36 -17.31 -9.59 13.09
N ARG A 37 -16.58 -8.46 13.08
CA ARG A 37 -16.68 -7.44 12.04
C ARG A 37 -15.48 -7.50 11.11
N ARG A 38 -15.78 -7.64 9.81
CA ARG A 38 -14.80 -7.59 8.72
C ARG A 38 -14.70 -6.16 8.20
N THR A 39 -13.53 -5.56 8.31
CA THR A 39 -13.24 -4.25 7.75
C THR A 39 -12.01 -4.32 6.85
N VAL A 40 -12.01 -3.55 5.77
CA VAL A 40 -10.83 -3.43 4.90
C VAL A 40 -9.94 -2.33 5.47
N GLU A 41 -8.71 -2.68 5.82
CA GLU A 41 -7.72 -1.76 6.33
C GLU A 41 -6.67 -1.47 5.25
N LEU A 42 -6.28 -0.20 5.14
CA LEU A 42 -5.25 0.27 4.22
C LEU A 42 -3.99 0.56 5.04
N GLU A 43 -2.95 -0.22 4.79
CA GLU A 43 -1.62 -0.06 5.37
C GLU A 43 -0.74 0.73 4.41
N LEU A 44 -0.17 1.84 4.88
CA LEU A 44 0.69 2.71 4.08
C LEU A 44 2.12 2.14 4.07
N VAL A 45 2.65 1.82 2.89
CA VAL A 45 3.98 1.20 2.72
C VAL A 45 5.01 2.23 2.27
N GLY A 46 4.58 3.32 1.64
CA GLY A 46 5.47 4.39 1.19
C GLY A 46 4.69 5.62 0.74
N VAL A 47 5.37 6.76 0.76
CA VAL A 47 4.79 8.07 0.39
C VAL A 47 5.82 8.84 -0.42
N ARG A 48 5.39 9.48 -1.50
CA ARG A 48 6.19 10.49 -2.21
C ARG A 48 5.32 11.68 -2.66
N PRO A 49 5.91 12.85 -2.92
CA PRO A 49 5.19 13.97 -3.54
C PRO A 49 4.59 13.56 -4.89
N ALA A 50 3.33 13.91 -5.14
CA ALA A 50 2.68 13.57 -6.40
C ALA A 50 3.30 14.39 -7.56
N THR A 51 3.61 13.72 -8.67
CA THR A 51 4.06 14.39 -9.90
C THR A 51 2.86 15.09 -10.53
N ILE A 52 2.76 16.41 -10.35
CA ILE A 52 1.61 17.20 -10.81
C ILE A 52 1.53 17.13 -12.34
N THR A 53 0.55 16.40 -12.86
CA THR A 53 0.10 16.57 -14.25
C THR A 53 -0.83 17.78 -14.28
N THR A 54 -0.49 18.75 -15.12
CA THR A 54 -1.21 20.00 -15.37
C THR A 54 -2.70 19.77 -15.63
N LEU A 55 -3.51 19.85 -14.58
CA LEU A 55 -4.95 20.06 -14.66
C LEU A 55 -5.33 21.02 -13.53
N GLU A 56 -5.56 22.25 -13.96
CA GLU A 56 -6.27 23.36 -13.31
C GLU A 56 -6.28 23.42 -11.77
N HIS A 57 -5.59 24.45 -11.28
CA HIS A 57 -5.72 24.99 -9.93
C HIS A 57 -7.17 25.38 -9.60
N ARG A 58 -7.99 24.42 -9.14
CA ARG A 58 -9.06 24.68 -8.18
C ARG A 58 -8.68 24.03 -6.86
N GLY A 59 -7.92 24.77 -6.07
CA GLY A 59 -7.50 24.33 -4.74
C GLY A 59 -8.70 24.13 -3.82
N ILE A 60 -8.63 23.10 -2.99
CA ILE A 60 -9.36 23.09 -1.72
C ILE A 60 -8.73 24.21 -0.87
N GLN A 61 -9.56 25.19 -0.49
CA GLN A 61 -9.16 26.22 0.46
C GLN A 61 -8.85 25.56 1.82
N PRO A 62 -7.82 26.02 2.56
CA PRO A 62 -7.73 25.67 3.96
C PRO A 62 -9.03 26.13 4.64
N TRP A 63 -9.55 25.35 5.59
CA TRP A 63 -10.67 25.76 6.44
C TRP A 63 -10.45 27.20 6.90
N SER A 64 -11.15 28.14 6.27
CA SER A 64 -11.15 29.51 6.72
C SER A 64 -12.09 29.57 7.91
N GLU A 65 -11.71 30.34 8.92
CA GLU A 65 -12.52 30.64 10.11
C GLU A 65 -13.93 31.17 9.74
N SER A 66 -14.14 31.55 8.48
CA SER A 66 -15.42 31.99 7.90
C SER A 66 -16.48 30.87 7.81
N GLU A 67 -16.12 29.62 7.51
CA GLU A 67 -17.11 28.51 7.45
C GLU A 67 -17.44 27.97 8.84
N ALA A 68 -16.46 27.93 9.75
CA ALA A 68 -16.72 27.62 11.16
C ALA A 68 -17.57 28.71 11.84
N ALA A 69 -17.40 29.98 11.44
CA ALA A 69 -18.25 31.08 11.89
C ALA A 69 -19.65 31.02 11.28
N ALA A 70 -19.80 30.63 10.01
CA ALA A 70 -21.11 30.48 9.37
C ALA A 70 -21.91 29.29 9.91
N VAL A 71 -21.24 28.16 10.20
CA VAL A 71 -21.88 27.00 10.84
C VAL A 71 -22.23 27.31 12.30
N ARG A 72 -21.33 27.97 13.07
CA ARG A 72 -21.67 28.43 14.44
C ARG A 72 -22.77 29.49 14.47
N ALA A 73 -22.83 30.38 13.48
CA ALA A 73 -23.88 31.38 13.36
C ALA A 73 -25.23 30.75 12.95
N ALA A 74 -25.21 29.71 12.10
CA ALA A 74 -26.41 28.95 11.74
C ALA A 74 -26.92 28.07 12.90
N GLU A 75 -26.01 27.48 13.67
CA GLU A 75 -26.31 26.66 14.85
C GLU A 75 -26.84 27.55 16.00
N GLN A 76 -26.24 28.73 16.23
CA GLN A 76 -26.76 29.73 17.18
C GLN A 76 -28.07 30.41 16.73
N ALA A 77 -28.32 30.52 15.42
CA ALA A 77 -29.59 31.02 14.89
C ALA A 77 -30.72 29.98 14.99
N ALA A 78 -30.40 28.69 14.86
CA ALA A 78 -31.35 27.60 15.09
C ALA A 78 -31.71 27.44 16.58
N GLU A 79 -30.75 27.68 17.48
CA GLU A 79 -30.96 27.57 18.94
C GLU A 79 -31.65 28.83 19.53
N ARG A 80 -31.57 29.99 18.86
CA ARG A 80 -32.34 31.20 19.20
C ARG A 80 -33.79 31.19 18.74
N ALA A 81 -34.21 30.26 17.88
CA ALA A 81 -35.58 30.16 17.40
C ALA A 81 -36.53 29.41 18.38
N VAL A 82 -36.01 28.90 19.50
CA VAL A 82 -36.79 28.20 20.53
C VAL A 82 -36.46 28.78 21.91
N GLN A 83 -36.99 29.98 22.20
CA GLN A 83 -37.32 30.43 23.56
C GLN A 83 -38.17 31.73 23.50
N PRO A 84 -39.19 31.88 24.38
CA PRO A 84 -40.17 32.96 24.30
C PRO A 84 -39.68 34.29 24.91
N ASP A 85 -40.21 35.39 24.38
CA ASP A 85 -40.10 36.79 24.84
C ASP A 85 -40.25 36.92 26.37
N THR A 86 -39.50 37.74 27.13
CA THR A 86 -39.50 39.23 27.23
C THR A 86 -38.62 39.62 28.47
N PRO A 87 -38.44 40.91 28.87
CA PRO A 87 -37.57 41.98 28.38
C PRO A 87 -36.35 42.31 29.30
N ALA A 88 -35.43 43.15 28.78
CA ALA A 88 -34.36 43.89 29.49
C ALA A 88 -34.95 44.97 30.45
N PRO A 89 -34.20 45.69 31.34
CA PRO A 89 -32.83 46.26 31.15
C PRO A 89 -31.91 46.32 32.41
N ASP A 90 -30.60 46.58 32.23
CA ASP A 90 -29.92 47.80 32.73
C ASP A 90 -28.37 47.75 32.64
N GLU A 91 -27.81 48.90 32.23
CA GLU A 91 -26.58 49.62 32.66
C GLU A 91 -25.47 48.86 33.46
N ALA A 92 -24.15 49.07 33.35
CA ALA A 92 -23.28 50.13 32.84
C ALA A 92 -21.83 49.60 32.70
N MET A 93 -20.98 50.37 32.01
CA MET A 93 -19.53 50.22 31.84
C MET A 93 -18.72 50.49 33.17
N PRO A 94 -17.39 50.75 33.13
CA PRO A 94 -16.26 49.82 33.05
C PRO A 94 -15.21 50.07 34.17
N ALA A 95 -14.11 49.30 34.25
CA ALA A 95 -12.73 49.80 34.42
C ALA A 95 -11.70 48.69 34.72
N ARG A 96 -10.55 48.80 34.05
CA ARG A 96 -9.24 48.17 34.34
C ARG A 96 -8.56 48.87 35.55
N PRO A 97 -7.23 48.70 35.77
CA PRO A 97 -6.46 47.56 36.29
C PRO A 97 -5.64 48.00 37.54
N LEU A 98 -4.81 47.13 38.14
CA LEU A 98 -3.49 47.54 38.67
C LEU A 98 -2.64 46.35 39.13
N LYS A 99 -1.33 46.55 38.94
CA LYS A 99 -0.18 45.70 39.26
C LYS A 99 0.16 45.78 40.76
N SER A 100 0.95 44.80 41.21
CA SER A 100 2.35 44.93 41.70
C SER A 100 2.64 44.08 42.95
N ASP A 101 3.63 43.17 42.84
CA ASP A 101 4.91 43.14 43.61
C ASP A 101 4.81 42.21 44.84
N ALA A 102 5.83 41.54 45.37
CA ALA A 102 7.15 41.05 44.98
C ALA A 102 7.71 40.28 46.22
N LYS A 103 8.79 39.50 46.03
CA LYS A 103 9.64 38.77 47.02
C LYS A 103 9.10 37.40 47.47
N GLY A 104 9.82 36.27 47.38
CA GLY A 104 11.23 36.00 47.12
C GLY A 104 11.95 35.54 48.40
N VAL A 105 12.21 34.23 48.55
CA VAL A 105 13.34 33.65 49.31
C VAL A 105 13.66 32.26 48.75
N ALA A 106 14.94 32.00 48.52
CA ALA A 106 15.54 30.77 48.01
C ALA A 106 15.95 29.81 49.13
N ILE A 107 15.82 28.49 48.90
CA ILE A 107 16.65 27.42 49.49
C ILE A 107 16.75 26.28 48.46
N ALA A 108 17.96 25.77 48.21
CA ALA A 108 18.29 24.54 47.49
C ALA A 108 19.31 23.75 48.33
N PRO A 109 19.75 22.54 47.93
CA PRO A 109 19.02 21.29 47.63
C PRO A 109 19.53 20.15 48.57
N PRO A 110 19.26 18.84 48.33
CA PRO A 110 20.22 18.06 47.51
C PRO A 110 19.65 16.87 46.68
N GLU A 111 20.41 16.56 45.63
CA GLU A 111 20.83 15.25 45.07
C GLU A 111 20.01 13.96 45.24
N SER A 112 19.83 13.22 44.14
CA SER A 112 20.41 11.88 43.98
C SER A 112 20.32 11.38 42.52
N SER A 113 21.50 11.15 41.94
CA SER A 113 21.75 10.28 40.80
C SER A 113 21.76 8.81 41.26
N ILE A 114 21.48 7.84 40.38
CA ILE A 114 22.36 6.70 40.08
C ILE A 114 21.72 5.77 39.03
N SER A 115 22.57 5.44 38.06
CA SER A 115 22.48 4.52 36.93
C SER A 115 22.28 3.05 37.31
N PHE A 116 21.83 2.22 36.35
CA PHE A 116 22.28 0.81 36.29
C PHE A 116 22.58 0.36 34.85
N LYS A 117 23.75 -0.28 34.73
CA LYS A 117 24.34 -0.90 33.55
C LYS A 117 23.80 -2.32 33.33
N LEU A 118 23.89 -2.70 32.06
CA LEU A 118 23.84 -4.05 31.47
C LEU A 118 24.93 -4.97 32.06
N ASP A 119 24.59 -6.24 32.33
CA ASP A 119 25.44 -7.37 31.92
C ASP A 119 24.74 -8.76 32.04
N SER A 120 24.74 -9.46 30.89
CA SER A 120 25.10 -10.87 30.64
C SER A 120 24.35 -12.08 31.27
N ALA A 121 23.97 -12.99 30.35
CA ALA A 121 23.40 -14.36 30.46
C ALA A 121 24.43 -15.39 31.04
N PRO A 122 24.25 -16.75 31.06
CA PRO A 122 23.25 -17.61 30.39
C PRO A 122 22.73 -18.84 31.20
N ALA A 123 21.73 -19.55 30.67
CA ALA A 123 21.46 -20.95 31.03
C ALA A 123 20.88 -21.75 29.85
N HIS A 124 21.59 -22.80 29.48
CA HIS A 124 21.15 -23.94 28.67
C HIS A 124 19.92 -24.62 29.28
N ILE A 125 19.04 -25.21 28.45
CA ILE A 125 18.60 -26.63 28.56
C ILE A 125 17.87 -27.08 27.27
N GLN A 126 18.45 -28.16 26.73
CA GLN A 126 18.00 -29.25 25.87
C GLN A 126 16.83 -29.16 24.87
N ALA A 127 17.22 -29.52 23.65
CA ALA A 127 16.44 -30.26 22.66
C ALA A 127 16.08 -31.68 23.15
N GLN A 128 14.87 -32.13 22.79
CA GLN A 128 14.52 -33.56 22.73
C GLN A 128 13.85 -33.85 21.38
N ARG A 129 14.55 -34.63 20.56
CA ARG A 129 13.97 -35.52 19.54
C ARG A 129 13.46 -36.76 20.28
N ASP A 130 12.28 -37.28 19.97
CA ASP A 130 12.13 -38.38 19.00
C ASP A 130 10.67 -38.87 18.87
N SER A 131 10.31 -39.15 17.61
CA SER A 131 9.46 -40.24 17.08
C SER A 131 8.00 -40.49 17.54
N SER A 132 7.10 -40.28 16.56
CA SER A 132 6.11 -41.24 16.01
C SER A 132 5.13 -41.98 16.93
N GLU A 133 3.83 -41.66 16.79
CA GLU A 133 2.79 -42.69 16.65
C GLU A 133 1.50 -42.14 16.02
N ILE A 134 0.97 -42.94 15.09
CA ILE A 134 -0.20 -42.75 14.22
C ILE A 134 -1.46 -43.19 14.97
N TYR A 135 -2.60 -42.47 14.85
CA TYR A 135 -3.98 -43.02 14.82
C TYR A 135 -5.02 -41.89 14.53
N PRO A 136 -6.28 -42.20 14.10
CA PRO A 136 -6.92 -41.64 12.91
C PRO A 136 -8.06 -40.63 13.23
N PRO A 137 -8.65 -39.94 12.23
CA PRO A 137 -9.74 -39.00 12.50
C PRO A 137 -11.07 -39.73 12.74
N GLN A 138 -11.72 -39.34 13.85
CA GLN A 138 -13.07 -39.72 14.24
C GLN A 138 -14.11 -39.03 13.32
N ILE A 139 -14.95 -39.84 12.69
CA ILE A 139 -16.16 -39.42 11.97
C ILE A 139 -17.33 -39.49 12.95
N TYR A 140 -18.10 -38.41 13.05
CA TYR A 140 -19.45 -38.41 13.65
C TYR A 140 -20.47 -37.84 12.65
N PRO A 141 -21.75 -38.23 12.76
CA PRO A 141 -22.63 -38.47 11.62
C PRO A 141 -23.54 -37.28 11.28
N LEU A 142 -23.86 -37.16 9.99
CA LEU A 142 -24.85 -36.21 9.48
C LEU A 142 -26.25 -36.85 9.52
N ALA A 143 -27.15 -36.28 10.33
CA ALA A 143 -28.56 -36.64 10.40
C ALA A 143 -29.45 -35.55 9.75
N ALA A 144 -30.26 -36.01 8.81
CA ALA A 144 -31.63 -35.62 8.46
C ALA A 144 -32.07 -34.13 8.34
N LEU A 145 -32.47 -33.83 7.11
CA LEU A 145 -33.48 -32.89 6.56
C LEU A 145 -34.68 -32.48 7.46
N THR A 146 -35.17 -31.25 7.27
CA THR A 146 -36.47 -30.84 6.64
C THR A 146 -36.91 -29.43 7.16
N PRO A 147 -38.03 -28.81 6.72
CA PRO A 147 -38.14 -27.98 5.51
C PRO A 147 -38.81 -26.60 5.74
N GLU A 148 -38.63 -25.63 4.84
CA GLU A 148 -39.58 -24.49 4.75
C GLU A 148 -39.90 -24.09 3.30
N ASN A 149 -41.18 -24.31 2.98
CA ASN A 149 -42.13 -23.38 2.36
C ASN A 149 -41.72 -22.60 1.09
N THR A 150 -42.35 -22.94 -0.03
CA THR A 150 -42.70 -21.93 -1.05
C THR A 150 -44.05 -22.27 -1.67
N LYS A 151 -44.94 -21.27 -1.70
CA LYS A 151 -46.30 -21.31 -2.25
C LYS A 151 -46.42 -20.24 -3.34
N HIS A 152 -47.27 -20.54 -4.33
CA HIS A 152 -47.83 -19.70 -5.42
C HIS A 152 -47.08 -19.75 -6.77
N ARG A 153 -47.72 -19.92 -7.95
CA ARG A 153 -49.15 -20.03 -8.34
C ARG A 153 -49.27 -20.32 -9.86
N ALA A 154 -50.23 -21.19 -10.21
CA ALA A 154 -51.06 -21.31 -11.44
C ALA A 154 -50.38 -21.55 -12.81
N ALA A 155 -50.96 -22.28 -13.79
CA ALA A 155 -52.36 -22.60 -14.07
C ALA A 155 -52.52 -23.88 -14.92
N GLU A 156 -53.70 -24.52 -14.76
CA GLU A 156 -54.55 -25.21 -15.76
C GLU A 156 -53.96 -26.43 -16.54
N SER A 157 -54.58 -27.62 -16.60
CA SER A 157 -56.01 -27.96 -16.71
C SER A 157 -56.23 -29.45 -16.37
N SER A 158 -57.39 -29.74 -15.76
CA SER A 158 -57.92 -31.09 -15.49
C SER A 158 -58.57 -31.72 -16.75
N PRO A 159 -58.91 -33.02 -16.76
CA PRO A 159 -60.13 -33.48 -16.08
C PRO A 159 -59.87 -34.69 -15.17
N SER A 160 -60.27 -34.63 -13.90
CA SER A 160 -61.46 -35.32 -13.37
C SER A 160 -61.69 -36.72 -13.93
N THR A 161 -61.37 -37.74 -13.13
CA THR A 161 -62.27 -38.88 -12.90
C THR A 161 -62.07 -39.34 -11.46
N ARG A 162 -63.13 -39.17 -10.65
CA ARG A 162 -63.29 -39.76 -9.32
C ARG A 162 -63.31 -41.28 -9.43
N LEU A 163 -62.88 -41.98 -8.37
CA LEU A 163 -63.47 -43.19 -7.76
C LEU A 163 -62.42 -43.69 -6.74
N ALA A 164 -62.64 -43.47 -5.45
CA ALA A 164 -63.32 -44.37 -4.53
C ALA A 164 -62.39 -45.52 -4.06
N ASP A 165 -62.43 -45.76 -2.75
CA ASP A 165 -61.67 -46.75 -1.99
C ASP A 165 -61.17 -47.96 -2.79
N VAL A 166 -59.85 -48.13 -2.82
CA VAL A 166 -59.23 -49.34 -3.38
C VAL A 166 -59.43 -50.47 -2.38
N VAL A 167 -60.61 -51.10 -2.43
CA VAL A 167 -60.77 -52.50 -2.06
C VAL A 167 -59.70 -53.24 -2.86
N SER A 168 -58.71 -53.82 -2.18
CA SER A 168 -57.60 -54.57 -2.81
C SER A 168 -58.12 -55.88 -3.38
N SER A 169 -58.94 -55.79 -4.43
CA SER A 169 -59.49 -56.93 -5.14
C SER A 169 -58.44 -57.48 -6.10
N VAL A 170 -57.94 -58.67 -5.82
CA VAL A 170 -57.04 -59.38 -6.73
C VAL A 170 -57.87 -60.40 -7.48
N HIS A 171 -57.95 -60.27 -8.80
CA HIS A 171 -58.61 -61.27 -9.66
C HIS A 171 -57.56 -62.11 -10.40
N VAL A 172 -57.84 -63.38 -10.66
CA VAL A 172 -57.00 -64.28 -11.47
C VAL A 172 -57.89 -65.26 -12.22
N GLU A 173 -57.51 -65.59 -13.44
CA GLU A 173 -58.11 -66.71 -14.17
C GLU A 173 -57.27 -67.96 -13.97
N PHE A 174 -57.90 -69.09 -13.65
CA PHE A 174 -57.20 -70.35 -13.42
C PHE A 174 -57.99 -71.53 -13.98
N TYR A 175 -57.29 -72.63 -14.24
CA TYR A 175 -57.90 -73.86 -14.72
C TYR A 175 -57.96 -74.89 -13.60
N TYR A 176 -59.12 -75.49 -13.40
CA TYR A 176 -59.32 -76.62 -12.49
C TYR A 176 -60.19 -77.67 -13.18
N ALA A 177 -59.77 -78.93 -13.15
CA ALA A 177 -60.46 -80.04 -13.83
C ALA A 177 -60.82 -79.75 -15.30
N LYS A 178 -59.89 -79.14 -16.07
CA LYS A 178 -60.06 -78.73 -17.48
C LYS A 178 -61.14 -77.67 -17.75
N ARG A 179 -61.64 -76.98 -16.71
CA ARG A 179 -62.56 -75.85 -16.82
C ARG A 179 -61.88 -74.55 -16.40
N ARG A 180 -62.23 -73.44 -17.06
CA ARG A 180 -61.74 -72.09 -16.74
C ARG A 180 -62.61 -71.47 -15.65
N TYR A 181 -61.96 -70.92 -14.64
CA TYR A 181 -62.59 -70.17 -13.55
C TYR A 181 -61.92 -68.82 -13.37
N LYS A 182 -62.66 -67.87 -12.83
CA LYS A 182 -62.17 -66.55 -12.43
C LYS A 182 -62.32 -66.41 -10.91
N ALA A 183 -61.21 -66.36 -10.20
CA ALA A 183 -61.19 -66.10 -8.77
C ALA A 183 -60.94 -64.62 -8.51
N THR A 184 -61.70 -64.01 -7.61
CA THR A 184 -61.49 -62.66 -7.11
C THR A 184 -61.43 -62.72 -5.59
N LEU A 185 -60.35 -62.19 -5.01
CA LEU A 185 -60.19 -62.06 -3.57
C LEU A 185 -60.33 -60.61 -3.19
N GLU A 186 -61.40 -60.30 -2.47
CA GLU A 186 -61.65 -59.01 -1.86
C GLU A 186 -61.24 -59.05 -0.40
N ARG A 187 -60.54 -58.01 0.05
CA ARG A 187 -60.18 -57.83 1.45
C ARG A 187 -61.01 -56.68 2.00
N GLU A 188 -62.00 -57.02 2.82
CA GLU A 188 -62.77 -56.09 3.64
C GLU A 188 -62.13 -56.02 5.04
N GLU A 189 -62.41 -54.98 5.83
CA GLU A 189 -61.61 -54.57 7.01
C GLU A 189 -61.28 -55.68 8.02
N THR A 190 -62.08 -56.74 8.12
CA THR A 190 -61.83 -57.90 9.01
C THR A 190 -62.04 -59.27 8.36
N ASP A 191 -62.65 -59.34 7.17
CA ASP A 191 -62.97 -60.60 6.49
C ASP A 191 -62.44 -60.66 5.05
N ARG A 192 -61.97 -61.84 4.65
CA ARG A 192 -61.55 -62.10 3.27
C ARG A 192 -62.63 -62.87 2.55
N GLN A 193 -63.12 -62.31 1.46
CA GLN A 193 -64.13 -62.92 0.61
C GLN A 193 -63.48 -63.41 -0.68
N LEU A 194 -63.61 -64.71 -0.96
CA LEU A 194 -63.18 -65.32 -2.21
C LEU A 194 -64.40 -65.60 -3.06
N THR A 195 -64.41 -65.04 -4.26
CA THR A 195 -65.46 -65.24 -5.26
C THR A 195 -64.89 -66.03 -6.44
N ILE A 196 -65.47 -67.17 -6.79
CA ILE A 196 -65.03 -68.01 -7.92
C ILE A 196 -66.18 -68.14 -8.91
N GLU A 197 -65.98 -67.62 -10.11
CA GLU A 197 -66.93 -67.66 -11.22
C GLU A 197 -66.50 -68.70 -12.25
N ASN A 198 -67.44 -69.48 -12.78
CA ASN A 198 -67.19 -70.39 -13.90
C ASN A 198 -67.70 -69.80 -15.24
N GLY A 199 -67.33 -70.42 -16.37
CA GLY A 199 -67.78 -69.98 -17.70
C GLY A 199 -69.29 -70.16 -18.00
N GLU A 200 -70.04 -70.81 -17.10
CA GLU A 200 -71.49 -71.02 -17.21
C GLU A 200 -72.29 -69.96 -16.41
N GLY A 201 -71.60 -69.02 -15.75
CA GLY A 201 -72.21 -67.98 -14.91
C GLY A 201 -72.52 -68.41 -13.46
N HIS A 202 -72.07 -69.60 -13.03
CA HIS A 202 -72.14 -70.02 -11.62
C HIS A 202 -71.09 -69.28 -10.81
N LEU A 203 -71.51 -68.71 -9.68
CA LEU A 203 -70.67 -67.91 -8.80
C LEU A 203 -70.64 -68.54 -7.40
N LEU A 204 -69.46 -68.96 -6.95
CA LEU A 204 -69.22 -69.44 -5.59
C LEU A 204 -68.62 -68.30 -4.77
N VAL A 205 -69.37 -67.81 -3.78
CA VAL A 205 -68.90 -66.80 -2.83
C VAL A 205 -68.57 -67.48 -1.51
N VAL A 206 -67.33 -67.31 -1.06
CA VAL A 206 -66.80 -67.95 0.16
C VAL A 206 -66.28 -66.88 1.11
N GLN A 207 -66.87 -66.84 2.30
CA GLN A 207 -66.35 -66.05 3.42
C GLN A 207 -65.30 -66.89 4.16
N LEU A 208 -64.02 -66.54 3.99
CA LEU A 208 -62.91 -67.37 4.47
C LEU A 208 -62.82 -67.42 6.00
N SER A 209 -63.22 -66.36 6.68
CA SER A 209 -63.23 -66.29 8.16
C SER A 209 -64.37 -67.12 8.76
N ALA A 210 -65.56 -67.04 8.18
CA ALA A 210 -66.75 -67.75 8.65
C ALA A 210 -66.86 -69.19 8.13
N ARG A 211 -66.01 -69.59 7.17
CA ARG A 211 -66.05 -70.90 6.49
C ARG A 211 -67.43 -71.24 5.92
N LYS A 212 -68.14 -70.22 5.41
CA LYS A 212 -69.45 -70.38 4.76
C LYS A 212 -69.32 -70.10 3.27
N GLY A 213 -69.99 -70.92 2.46
CA GLY A 213 -70.04 -70.77 1.00
C GLY A 213 -71.47 -70.66 0.52
N PHE A 214 -71.69 -69.83 -0.50
CA PHE A 214 -72.96 -69.70 -1.21
C PHE A 214 -72.71 -69.87 -2.70
N LEU A 215 -73.49 -70.76 -3.33
CA LEU A 215 -73.47 -70.97 -4.76
C LEU A 215 -74.65 -70.25 -5.40
N TYR A 216 -74.34 -69.31 -6.30
CA TYR A 216 -75.31 -68.61 -7.11
C TYR A 216 -75.32 -69.26 -8.49
N VAL A 217 -76.49 -69.72 -8.90
CA VAL A 217 -76.75 -70.26 -10.24
C VAL A 217 -77.71 -69.29 -10.94
N PRO A 218 -77.50 -68.97 -12.23
CA PRO A 218 -78.44 -68.13 -12.98
C PRO A 218 -79.87 -68.66 -12.84
N ASP A 219 -80.82 -67.74 -12.62
CA ASP A 219 -82.25 -68.03 -12.47
C ASP A 219 -82.64 -68.91 -11.27
N LYS A 220 -81.78 -69.05 -10.26
CA LYS A 220 -82.07 -69.74 -8.99
C LYS A 220 -81.66 -68.94 -7.76
N PRO A 221 -82.39 -69.07 -6.63
CA PRO A 221 -81.95 -68.48 -5.37
C PRO A 221 -80.61 -69.09 -4.90
N PRO A 222 -79.80 -68.35 -4.14
CA PRO A 222 -78.49 -68.82 -3.68
C PRO A 222 -78.61 -70.05 -2.80
N GLU A 223 -77.85 -71.09 -3.12
CA GLU A 223 -77.83 -72.33 -2.37
C GLU A 223 -76.67 -72.31 -1.37
N PRO A 224 -76.90 -72.54 -0.06
CA PRO A 224 -75.83 -72.68 0.91
C PRO A 224 -75.05 -73.96 0.61
N VAL A 225 -73.73 -73.84 0.54
CA VAL A 225 -72.84 -74.92 0.17
C VAL A 225 -71.86 -75.21 1.30
N ASP A 226 -71.70 -76.50 1.61
CA ASP A 226 -70.63 -76.96 2.49
C ASP A 226 -69.28 -76.90 1.76
N ILE A 227 -68.44 -75.96 2.20
CA ILE A 227 -67.11 -75.75 1.61
C ILE A 227 -66.09 -76.81 2.02
N THR A 228 -66.44 -77.69 2.97
CA THR A 228 -65.60 -78.85 3.36
C THR A 228 -65.77 -80.03 2.40
N ASP A 229 -66.84 -80.02 1.60
CA ASP A 229 -67.00 -80.98 0.52
C ASP A 229 -65.82 -80.89 -0.45
N LEU A 230 -65.25 -82.04 -0.76
CA LEU A 230 -64.01 -82.22 -1.51
C LEU A 230 -64.05 -81.48 -2.87
N LYS A 231 -65.22 -81.40 -3.51
CA LYS A 231 -65.39 -80.67 -4.78
C LYS A 231 -65.16 -79.16 -4.65
N TYR A 232 -65.72 -78.52 -3.62
CA TYR A 232 -65.60 -77.07 -3.44
C TYR A 232 -64.28 -76.72 -2.74
N PHE A 233 -63.84 -77.53 -1.77
CA PHE A 233 -62.57 -77.36 -1.08
C PHE A 233 -61.38 -77.30 -2.06
N ASN A 234 -61.31 -78.25 -3.00
CA ASN A 234 -60.22 -78.30 -3.97
C ASN A 234 -60.26 -77.13 -4.97
N LEU A 235 -61.47 -76.69 -5.36
CA LEU A 235 -61.65 -75.52 -6.23
C LEU A 235 -61.22 -74.23 -5.52
N ILE A 236 -61.61 -74.05 -4.25
CA ILE A 236 -61.21 -72.92 -3.40
C ILE A 236 -59.70 -72.88 -3.23
N ARG A 237 -59.09 -74.03 -2.91
CA ARG A 237 -57.63 -74.16 -2.78
C ARG A 237 -56.91 -73.81 -4.08
N ALA A 238 -57.40 -74.29 -5.22
CA ALA A 238 -56.84 -73.96 -6.54
C ALA A 238 -56.93 -72.45 -6.84
N GLY A 239 -58.07 -71.82 -6.53
CA GLY A 239 -58.26 -70.38 -6.69
C GLY A 239 -57.34 -69.54 -5.80
N LEU A 240 -57.20 -69.89 -4.52
CA LEU A 240 -56.29 -69.20 -3.58
C LEU A 240 -54.81 -69.34 -3.99
N ASN A 241 -54.39 -70.54 -4.39
CA ASN A 241 -53.03 -70.76 -4.88
C ASN A 241 -52.76 -69.92 -6.14
N ALA A 242 -53.70 -69.86 -7.08
CA ALA A 242 -53.56 -69.05 -8.29
C ALA A 242 -53.44 -67.54 -7.96
N LEU A 243 -54.19 -67.05 -6.97
CA LEU A 243 -54.10 -65.68 -6.49
C LEU A 243 -52.75 -65.37 -5.83
N GLU A 244 -52.26 -66.28 -4.99
CA GLU A 244 -50.96 -66.14 -4.34
C GLU A 244 -49.82 -66.13 -5.35
N VAL A 245 -49.87 -67.02 -6.35
CA VAL A 245 -48.91 -67.04 -7.46
C VAL A 245 -48.95 -65.72 -8.21
N LYS A 246 -50.13 -65.21 -8.58
CA LYS A 246 -50.26 -63.91 -9.27
C LYS A 246 -49.66 -62.75 -8.46
N GLN A 247 -49.93 -62.69 -7.15
CA GLN A 247 -49.37 -61.65 -6.27
C GLN A 247 -47.84 -61.74 -6.17
N LYS A 248 -47.29 -62.95 -5.99
CA LYS A 248 -45.83 -63.16 -5.94
C LYS A 248 -45.18 -62.81 -7.27
N THR A 249 -45.77 -63.20 -8.40
CA THR A 249 -45.29 -62.83 -9.74
C THR A 249 -45.29 -61.31 -9.94
N GLN A 250 -46.33 -60.60 -9.51
CA GLN A 250 -46.36 -59.13 -9.58
C GLN A 250 -45.28 -58.47 -8.71
N LEU A 251 -45.02 -59.01 -7.52
CA LEU A 251 -43.94 -58.51 -6.65
C LEU A 251 -42.56 -58.78 -7.23
N LEU A 252 -42.36 -59.93 -7.90
CA LEU A 252 -41.12 -60.23 -8.61
C LEU A 252 -40.91 -59.26 -9.76
N ILE A 253 -41.91 -59.04 -10.62
CA ILE A 253 -41.84 -58.07 -11.71
C ILE A 253 -41.47 -56.67 -11.20
N LYS A 254 -42.14 -56.19 -10.14
CA LYS A 254 -41.82 -54.88 -9.55
C LYS A 254 -40.39 -54.80 -8.98
N LYS A 255 -39.89 -55.91 -8.42
CA LYS A 255 -38.51 -55.99 -7.91
C LYS A 255 -37.51 -55.97 -9.06
N ASP A 256 -37.79 -56.71 -10.14
CA ASP A 256 -36.95 -56.75 -11.33
C ASP A 256 -36.90 -55.37 -12.02
N GLU A 257 -38.04 -54.67 -12.11
CA GLU A 257 -38.11 -53.28 -12.59
C GLU A 257 -37.27 -52.32 -11.72
N LEU A 258 -37.37 -52.44 -10.39
CA LEU A 258 -36.60 -51.61 -9.47
C LEU A 258 -35.09 -51.91 -9.56
N LEU A 259 -34.71 -53.18 -9.68
CA LEU A 259 -33.33 -53.59 -9.87
C LEU A 259 -32.78 -53.04 -11.18
N ALA A 260 -33.52 -53.12 -12.28
CA ALA A 260 -33.13 -52.54 -13.56
C ALA A 260 -32.92 -51.01 -13.47
N GLU A 261 -33.80 -50.30 -12.76
CA GLU A 261 -33.64 -48.86 -12.52
C GLU A 261 -32.39 -48.56 -11.68
N LYS A 262 -32.11 -49.37 -10.65
CA LYS A 262 -30.91 -49.22 -9.82
C LYS A 262 -29.63 -49.54 -10.58
N ASP A 263 -29.64 -50.54 -11.44
CA ASP A 263 -28.50 -50.87 -12.31
C ASP A 263 -28.24 -49.75 -13.32
N SER A 264 -29.30 -49.15 -13.89
CA SER A 264 -29.20 -47.96 -14.73
C SER A 264 -28.58 -46.78 -13.98
N GLN A 265 -29.02 -46.53 -12.74
CA GLN A 265 -28.46 -45.50 -11.88
C GLN A 265 -26.97 -45.76 -11.56
N ILE A 266 -26.60 -47.01 -11.25
CA ILE A 266 -25.21 -47.40 -10.98
C ILE A 266 -24.35 -47.22 -12.23
N ALA A 267 -24.84 -47.59 -13.41
CA ALA A 267 -24.12 -47.42 -14.67
C ALA A 267 -23.84 -45.94 -14.95
N ASN A 268 -24.82 -45.06 -14.72
CA ASN A 268 -24.66 -43.61 -14.91
C ASN A 268 -23.66 -43.02 -13.89
N MET A 269 -23.76 -43.39 -12.61
CA MET A 269 -22.78 -42.96 -11.60
C MET A 269 -21.37 -43.44 -11.91
N LYS A 270 -21.20 -44.69 -12.39
CA LYS A 270 -19.89 -45.22 -12.80
C LYS A 270 -19.29 -44.42 -13.96
N ALA A 271 -20.09 -44.11 -14.98
CA ALA A 271 -19.63 -43.27 -16.10
C ALA A 271 -19.21 -41.86 -15.64
N GLN A 272 -19.92 -41.27 -14.66
CA GLN A 272 -19.53 -39.98 -14.08
C GLN A 272 -18.22 -40.06 -13.30
N ILE A 273 -18.00 -41.14 -12.54
CA ILE A 273 -16.74 -41.35 -11.81
C ILE A 273 -15.58 -41.49 -12.80
N GLU A 274 -15.73 -42.29 -13.85
CA GLU A 274 -14.71 -42.48 -14.88
C GLU A 274 -14.34 -41.16 -15.58
N LEU A 275 -15.33 -40.33 -15.90
CA LEU A 275 -15.10 -39.00 -16.46
C LEU A 275 -14.36 -38.05 -15.49
N LEU A 276 -14.68 -38.13 -14.19
CA LEU A 276 -14.00 -37.32 -13.17
C LEU A 276 -12.57 -37.78 -12.95
N GLU A 277 -12.33 -39.09 -12.94
CA GLU A 277 -10.98 -39.67 -12.86
C GLU A 277 -10.13 -39.23 -14.05
N GLU A 278 -10.67 -39.30 -15.28
CA GLU A 278 -9.98 -38.81 -16.47
C GLU A 278 -9.62 -37.32 -16.34
N LYS A 279 -10.58 -36.47 -15.93
CA LYS A 279 -10.32 -35.04 -15.71
C LYS A 279 -9.25 -34.78 -14.64
N ILE A 280 -9.25 -35.54 -13.55
CA ILE A 280 -8.23 -35.42 -12.49
C ILE A 280 -6.86 -35.77 -13.06
N THR A 281 -6.76 -36.86 -13.84
CA THR A 281 -5.48 -37.26 -14.45
C THR A 281 -5.00 -36.22 -15.47
N GLN A 282 -5.89 -35.66 -16.28
CA GLN A 282 -5.55 -34.61 -17.24
C GLN A 282 -5.05 -33.34 -16.53
N LEU A 283 -5.79 -32.84 -15.54
CA LEU A 283 -5.40 -31.65 -14.78
C LEU A 283 -4.06 -31.87 -14.05
N SER A 284 -3.82 -33.06 -13.51
CA SER A 284 -2.55 -33.39 -12.86
C SER A 284 -1.38 -33.39 -13.86
N ALA A 285 -1.58 -33.91 -15.06
CA ALA A 285 -0.56 -33.91 -16.11
C ALA A 285 -0.28 -32.48 -16.62
N GLU A 286 -1.33 -31.67 -16.84
CA GLU A 286 -1.22 -30.27 -17.23
C GLU A 286 -0.47 -29.45 -16.17
N GLN A 287 -0.76 -29.65 -14.87
CA GLN A 287 -0.03 -29.00 -13.79
C GLN A 287 1.44 -29.40 -13.75
N GLN A 288 1.76 -30.70 -13.90
CA GLN A 288 3.15 -31.15 -13.93
C GLN A 288 3.93 -30.55 -15.10
N GLN A 289 3.29 -30.42 -16.26
CA GLN A 289 3.90 -29.76 -17.42
C GLN A 289 4.14 -28.27 -17.16
N GLN A 290 3.15 -27.55 -16.63
CA GLN A 290 3.31 -26.13 -16.27
C GLN A 290 4.45 -25.91 -15.27
N PHE A 291 4.59 -26.77 -14.26
CA PHE A 291 5.69 -26.71 -13.31
C PHE A 291 7.04 -26.99 -13.97
N ALA A 292 7.11 -27.94 -14.91
CA ALA A 292 8.34 -28.22 -15.66
C ALA A 292 8.75 -27.02 -16.54
N ASP A 293 7.78 -26.41 -17.23
CA ASP A 293 8.00 -25.24 -18.10
C ASP A 293 8.48 -24.04 -17.26
N LEU A 294 7.80 -23.73 -16.14
CA LEU A 294 8.20 -22.68 -15.21
C LEU A 294 9.61 -22.89 -14.67
N LYS A 295 9.98 -24.15 -14.35
CA LYS A 295 11.32 -24.47 -13.87
C LYS A 295 12.38 -24.26 -14.95
N SER A 296 12.08 -24.61 -16.20
CA SER A 296 12.98 -24.38 -17.33
C SER A 296 13.16 -22.88 -17.60
N GLU A 297 12.09 -22.09 -17.50
CA GLU A 297 12.16 -20.63 -17.67
C GLU A 297 12.97 -19.97 -16.56
N LEU A 298 12.78 -20.40 -15.31
CA LEU A 298 13.57 -19.91 -14.17
C LEU A 298 15.06 -20.21 -14.38
N GLN A 299 15.40 -21.43 -14.81
CA GLN A 299 16.80 -21.78 -15.12
C GLN A 299 17.39 -20.88 -16.21
N SER A 300 16.64 -20.62 -17.29
CA SER A 300 17.09 -19.72 -18.35
C SER A 300 17.28 -18.29 -17.87
N GLN A 301 16.44 -17.80 -16.95
CA GLN A 301 16.60 -16.48 -16.35
C GLN A 301 17.81 -16.43 -15.43
N GLU A 302 18.06 -17.48 -14.64
CA GLU A 302 19.23 -17.57 -13.77
C GLU A 302 20.54 -17.56 -14.58
N ASP A 303 20.60 -18.33 -15.67
CA ASP A 303 21.74 -18.33 -16.58
C ASP A 303 21.95 -16.95 -17.23
N ALA A 304 20.87 -16.25 -17.58
CA ALA A 304 20.93 -14.89 -18.11
C ALA A 304 21.44 -13.88 -17.08
N ILE A 305 20.99 -13.98 -15.83
CA ILE A 305 21.45 -13.15 -14.72
C ILE A 305 22.95 -13.39 -14.48
N GLN A 306 23.39 -14.65 -14.40
CA GLN A 306 24.81 -14.97 -14.23
C GLN A 306 25.67 -14.44 -15.39
N GLY A 307 25.16 -14.51 -16.63
CA GLY A 307 25.83 -13.91 -17.79
C GLY A 307 25.97 -12.39 -17.67
N GLN A 308 24.93 -11.70 -17.19
CA GLN A 308 24.97 -10.26 -16.93
C GLN A 308 25.91 -9.91 -15.77
N GLU A 309 25.90 -10.68 -14.68
CA GLU A 309 26.82 -10.50 -13.55
C GLU A 309 28.28 -10.65 -13.97
N ALA A 310 28.60 -11.66 -14.78
CA ALA A 310 29.95 -11.83 -15.32
C ALA A 310 30.37 -10.65 -16.20
N HIS A 311 29.44 -10.09 -16.99
CA HIS A 311 29.69 -8.88 -17.79
C HIS A 311 29.93 -7.65 -16.91
N ILE A 312 29.16 -7.48 -15.83
CA ILE A 312 29.36 -6.41 -14.85
C ILE A 312 30.73 -6.54 -14.19
N GLU A 313 31.14 -7.75 -13.83
CA GLU A 313 32.45 -7.98 -13.20
C GLU A 313 33.60 -7.66 -14.18
N GLN A 314 33.44 -8.02 -15.46
CA GLN A 314 34.38 -7.63 -16.52
C GLN A 314 34.47 -6.10 -16.68
N LEU A 315 33.33 -5.40 -16.67
CA LEU A 315 33.29 -3.94 -16.73
C LEU A 315 33.93 -3.31 -15.48
N ARG A 316 33.69 -3.86 -14.29
CA ARG A 316 34.33 -3.40 -13.04
C ARG A 316 35.84 -3.58 -13.05
N GLY A 317 36.34 -4.68 -13.62
CA GLY A 317 37.76 -4.90 -13.86
C GLY A 317 38.37 -3.85 -14.80
N GLN A 318 37.64 -3.43 -15.83
CA GLN A 318 38.06 -2.36 -16.74
C GLN A 318 38.04 -0.98 -16.05
N VAL A 319 37.03 -0.67 -15.23
CA VAL A 319 36.94 0.60 -14.48
C VAL A 319 38.00 0.70 -13.37
N SER A 320 38.38 -0.41 -12.74
CA SER A 320 39.45 -0.44 -11.72
C SER A 320 40.85 -0.19 -12.29
N SER A 321 41.01 -0.19 -13.63
CA SER A 321 42.25 0.18 -14.32
C SER A 321 42.35 1.68 -14.63
N ALA A 322 41.33 2.48 -14.29
CA ALA A 322 41.38 3.93 -14.44
C ALA A 322 42.50 4.51 -13.55
N PRO A 323 43.43 5.31 -14.12
CA PRO A 323 44.54 5.86 -13.35
C PRO A 323 43.99 6.79 -12.27
N VAL A 324 44.13 6.40 -11.00
CA VAL A 324 43.86 7.29 -9.86
C VAL A 324 44.78 8.51 -10.03
N PRO A 325 44.24 9.74 -10.06
CA PRO A 325 45.08 10.89 -10.31
C PRO A 325 46.13 11.06 -9.21
N ASN A 326 47.38 11.25 -9.62
CA ASN A 326 48.52 11.35 -8.72
C ASN A 326 48.35 12.57 -7.78
N PRO A 327 48.38 12.40 -6.44
CA PRO A 327 48.15 13.50 -5.50
C PRO A 327 49.15 14.65 -5.65
N ALA A 328 50.40 14.37 -6.04
CA ALA A 328 51.41 15.40 -6.26
C ALA A 328 51.08 16.30 -7.48
N GLU A 329 50.50 15.71 -8.52
CA GLU A 329 50.06 16.44 -9.72
C GLU A 329 48.83 17.30 -9.42
N ILE A 330 47.87 16.77 -8.65
CA ILE A 330 46.70 17.54 -8.20
C ILE A 330 47.15 18.76 -7.39
N GLN A 331 48.05 18.57 -6.43
CA GLN A 331 48.56 19.69 -5.63
C GLN A 331 49.24 20.75 -6.51
N LYS A 332 50.04 20.32 -7.49
CA LYS A 332 50.68 21.24 -8.45
C LYS A 332 49.63 22.02 -9.24
N GLN A 333 48.59 21.36 -9.77
CA GLN A 333 47.52 22.03 -10.52
C GLN A 333 46.75 23.05 -9.68
N VAL A 334 46.44 22.72 -8.42
CA VAL A 334 45.80 23.67 -7.51
C VAL A 334 46.69 24.90 -7.31
N ARG A 335 47.98 24.69 -7.05
CA ARG A 335 48.97 25.76 -6.87
C ARG A 335 49.11 26.63 -8.12
N ASP A 336 49.15 26.01 -9.30
CA ASP A 336 49.20 26.73 -10.57
C ASP A 336 47.94 27.57 -10.80
N ALA A 337 46.78 27.12 -10.33
CA ALA A 337 45.50 27.81 -10.48
C ALA A 337 45.35 29.01 -9.52
N ILE A 338 45.59 28.83 -8.22
CA ILE A 338 45.40 29.89 -7.22
C ILE A 338 46.64 30.77 -7.02
N GLY A 339 47.83 30.24 -7.33
CA GLY A 339 49.13 30.86 -7.08
C GLY A 339 49.76 30.42 -5.76
N ASP A 340 51.10 30.35 -5.74
CA ASP A 340 51.86 29.89 -4.58
C ASP A 340 51.68 30.77 -3.34
N SER A 341 51.63 32.10 -3.51
CA SER A 341 51.41 33.02 -2.39
C SER A 341 50.08 32.73 -1.69
N VAL A 342 49.01 32.58 -2.47
CA VAL A 342 47.68 32.26 -1.95
C VAL A 342 47.68 30.89 -1.28
N TRP A 343 48.28 29.88 -1.91
CA TRP A 343 48.34 28.51 -1.37
C TRP A 343 48.89 28.45 0.06
N PHE A 344 49.99 29.15 0.33
CA PHE A 344 50.60 29.17 1.66
C PHE A 344 49.84 30.02 2.68
N CYS A 345 48.93 30.90 2.25
CA CYS A 345 48.04 31.66 3.14
C CYS A 345 46.80 30.85 3.58
N LEU A 346 46.41 29.81 2.85
CA LEU A 346 45.23 29.01 3.17
C LEU A 346 45.47 28.07 4.35
N GLN A 347 44.43 27.81 5.14
CA GLN A 347 44.47 26.80 6.19
C GLN A 347 44.66 25.39 5.61
N THR A 348 45.29 24.49 6.38
CA THR A 348 45.53 23.09 5.95
C THR A 348 44.26 22.36 5.55
N ALA A 349 43.14 22.61 6.23
CA ALA A 349 41.84 22.04 5.87
C ALA A 349 41.36 22.54 4.49
N SER A 350 41.59 23.82 4.17
CA SER A 350 41.21 24.42 2.89
C SER A 350 42.09 23.93 1.75
N GLN A 351 43.39 23.77 2.00
CA GLN A 351 44.32 23.12 1.08
C GLN A 351 43.86 21.69 0.73
N LYS A 352 43.42 20.92 1.73
CA LYS A 352 42.89 19.56 1.54
C LYS A 352 41.57 19.55 0.78
N ASP A 353 40.64 20.45 1.09
CA ASP A 353 39.36 20.56 0.38
C ASP A 353 39.58 20.94 -1.09
N PHE A 354 40.52 21.85 -1.39
CA PHE A 354 40.91 22.16 -2.77
C PHE A 354 41.46 20.95 -3.53
N GLN A 355 42.41 20.22 -2.94
CA GLN A 355 42.95 19.00 -3.56
C GLN A 355 41.85 17.96 -3.80
N THR A 356 40.94 17.82 -2.84
CA THR A 356 39.80 16.90 -2.95
C THR A 356 38.86 17.33 -4.09
N ALA A 357 38.54 18.62 -4.19
CA ALA A 357 37.71 19.15 -5.28
C ALA A 357 38.30 18.83 -6.66
N TYR A 358 39.61 19.05 -6.83
CA TYR A 358 40.30 18.78 -8.10
C TYR A 358 40.37 17.27 -8.40
N LYS A 359 40.61 16.44 -7.38
CA LYS A 359 40.58 14.99 -7.53
C LYS A 359 39.21 14.52 -7.99
N THR A 360 38.14 14.95 -7.33
CA THR A 360 36.76 14.59 -7.68
C THR A 360 36.42 15.08 -9.09
N TYR A 361 36.79 16.32 -9.42
CA TYR A 361 36.62 16.85 -10.78
C TYR A 361 37.32 15.98 -11.83
N GLN A 362 38.60 15.64 -11.65
CA GLN A 362 39.36 14.84 -12.61
C GLN A 362 38.80 13.41 -12.77
N MET A 363 38.34 12.79 -11.68
CA MET A 363 37.69 11.48 -11.76
C MET A 363 36.40 11.54 -12.59
N LEU A 364 35.58 12.58 -12.39
CA LEU A 364 34.34 12.78 -13.16
C LEU A 364 34.60 13.16 -14.62
N ASP A 365 35.59 14.02 -14.88
CA ASP A 365 35.96 14.49 -16.22
C ASP A 365 36.61 13.37 -17.06
N SER A 366 37.33 12.44 -16.42
CA SER A 366 37.91 11.26 -17.08
C SER A 366 36.94 10.09 -17.28
N SER A 367 35.70 10.19 -16.78
CA SER A 367 34.70 9.11 -16.83
C SER A 367 34.03 8.90 -18.21
N GLY A 368 34.44 9.62 -19.26
CA GLY A 368 34.04 9.36 -20.64
C GLY A 368 33.15 10.45 -21.29
N PRO A 369 32.40 10.13 -22.37
CA PRO A 369 31.65 11.12 -23.17
C PRO A 369 30.52 11.83 -22.39
N ASP A 370 30.13 11.27 -21.25
CA ASP A 370 29.03 11.72 -20.40
C ASP A 370 29.47 12.73 -19.31
N ALA A 371 30.72 13.21 -19.33
CA ALA A 371 31.22 14.21 -18.37
C ALA A 371 30.29 15.44 -18.22
N HIS A 372 29.60 15.83 -19.28
CA HIS A 372 28.66 16.96 -19.28
C HIS A 372 27.33 16.71 -18.52
N ILE A 373 26.98 15.45 -18.22
CA ILE A 373 25.80 15.07 -17.42
C ILE A 373 26.15 14.59 -16.01
N CYS A 374 27.44 14.49 -15.69
CA CYS A 374 27.92 14.14 -14.35
C CYS A 374 27.55 15.22 -13.31
N ASP A 375 27.36 14.78 -12.07
CA ASP A 375 27.10 15.67 -10.93
C ASP A 375 28.42 16.10 -10.27
N TYR A 376 28.76 17.38 -10.39
CA TYR A 376 29.96 17.99 -9.79
C TYR A 376 29.69 18.57 -8.40
N SER A 377 28.53 18.28 -7.78
CA SER A 377 28.13 18.88 -6.50
C SER A 377 29.15 18.63 -5.39
N GLU A 378 29.73 17.43 -5.29
CA GLU A 378 30.77 17.17 -4.28
C GLU A 378 31.99 18.08 -4.47
N ALA A 379 32.48 18.22 -5.71
CA ALA A 379 33.62 19.10 -6.00
C ALA A 379 33.28 20.57 -5.73
N GLY A 380 32.08 21.01 -6.10
CA GLY A 380 31.60 22.38 -5.83
C GLY A 380 31.40 22.69 -4.35
N LEU A 381 30.91 21.72 -3.57
CA LEU A 381 30.77 21.82 -2.12
C LEU A 381 32.12 22.03 -1.45
N ARG A 382 33.13 21.26 -1.84
CA ARG A 382 34.51 21.41 -1.34
C ARG A 382 35.05 22.81 -1.57
N LEU A 383 34.84 23.37 -2.77
CA LEU A 383 35.24 24.75 -3.07
C LEU A 383 34.45 25.78 -2.24
N GLY A 384 33.16 25.58 -2.01
CA GLY A 384 32.35 26.44 -1.16
C GLY A 384 32.80 26.44 0.31
N LEU A 385 33.20 25.28 0.84
CA LEU A 385 33.75 25.15 2.20
C LEU A 385 35.04 25.95 2.39
N VAL A 386 35.90 26.00 1.37
CA VAL A 386 37.09 26.86 1.38
C VAL A 386 36.68 28.33 1.56
N ILE A 387 35.74 28.81 0.75
CA ILE A 387 35.29 30.21 0.82
C ILE A 387 34.63 30.51 2.17
N ALA A 388 33.82 29.60 2.70
CA ALA A 388 33.25 29.76 4.03
C ALA A 388 34.35 29.87 5.10
N ARG A 389 35.39 29.03 5.03
CA ARG A 389 36.46 29.01 6.04
C ARG A 389 37.40 30.20 5.97
N GLU A 390 37.79 30.60 4.77
CA GLU A 390 38.84 31.61 4.55
C GLU A 390 38.29 33.04 4.43
N ILE A 391 37.00 33.19 4.11
CA ILE A 391 36.38 34.51 3.91
C ILE A 391 35.26 34.76 4.91
N LEU A 392 34.23 33.90 4.91
CA LEU A 392 33.01 34.14 5.69
C LEU A 392 33.29 34.15 7.19
N THR A 393 33.94 33.11 7.69
CA THR A 393 34.24 32.94 9.12
C THR A 393 35.07 34.10 9.68
N PRO A 394 36.26 34.42 9.15
CA PRO A 394 37.05 35.55 9.66
C PRO A 394 36.31 36.90 9.55
N PHE A 395 35.63 37.16 8.43
CA PHE A 395 34.89 38.41 8.25
C PHE A 395 33.81 38.62 9.33
N PHE A 396 32.94 37.64 9.55
CA PHE A 396 31.85 37.79 10.50
C PHE A 396 32.29 37.64 11.97
N THR A 397 33.35 36.88 12.24
CA THR A 397 33.93 36.80 13.59
C THR A 397 34.42 38.19 14.01
N ASP A 398 35.24 38.82 13.18
CA ASP A 398 35.87 40.09 13.52
C ASP A 398 34.86 41.25 13.42
N LEU A 399 33.91 41.20 12.48
CA LEU A 399 32.83 42.19 12.39
C LEU A 399 31.89 42.12 13.61
N SER A 400 31.59 40.92 14.10
CA SER A 400 30.79 40.72 15.31
C SER A 400 31.50 41.29 16.54
N ASP A 401 32.80 41.03 16.68
CA ASP A 401 33.59 41.54 17.81
C ASP A 401 33.75 43.07 17.75
N PHE A 402 33.98 43.64 16.56
CA PHE A 402 33.95 45.08 16.33
C PHE A 402 32.58 45.68 16.69
N GLY A 403 31.50 45.07 16.20
CA GLY A 403 30.14 45.51 16.48
C GLY A 403 29.82 45.48 17.97
N ARG A 404 30.25 44.44 18.69
CA ARG A 404 30.07 44.33 20.14
C ARG A 404 30.79 45.45 20.89
N ALA A 405 32.01 45.81 20.49
CA ALA A 405 32.75 46.92 21.09
C ALA A 405 32.03 48.27 20.91
N GLN A 406 31.28 48.43 19.81
CA GLN A 406 30.49 49.62 19.49
C GLN A 406 29.03 49.53 20.00
N GLY A 407 28.63 48.46 20.69
CA GLY A 407 27.27 48.26 21.18
C GLY A 407 26.23 47.91 20.10
N LEU A 408 26.66 47.44 18.93
CA LEU A 408 25.80 47.04 17.82
C LEU A 408 25.35 45.58 17.97
N THR A 409 24.06 45.34 17.79
CA THR A 409 23.46 43.99 17.81
C THR A 409 23.14 43.46 16.41
N GLU A 410 22.98 44.34 15.42
CA GLU A 410 22.65 43.97 14.05
C GLU A 410 23.18 44.98 13.02
N ILE A 411 23.50 44.49 11.82
CA ILE A 411 23.85 45.32 10.66
C ILE A 411 23.06 44.83 9.46
N GLY A 412 22.17 45.68 8.96
CA GLY A 412 21.34 45.41 7.79
C GLY A 412 20.52 44.12 7.84
N GLY A 413 19.98 43.79 9.01
CA GLY A 413 19.21 42.57 9.27
C GLY A 413 20.06 41.33 9.58
N VAL A 414 21.40 41.44 9.54
CA VAL A 414 22.31 40.37 9.98
C VAL A 414 22.59 40.54 11.48
N SER A 415 22.27 39.53 12.27
CA SER A 415 22.54 39.50 13.70
C SER A 415 24.04 39.33 13.98
N LEU A 416 24.58 40.12 14.90
CA LEU A 416 25.95 40.02 15.39
C LEU A 416 26.04 39.27 16.74
N ALA A 417 25.00 38.50 17.08
CA ALA A 417 24.99 37.72 18.31
C ALA A 417 26.03 36.59 18.27
N ALA A 418 26.59 36.25 19.42
CA ALA A 418 27.49 35.11 19.56
C ALA A 418 26.78 33.80 19.16
N GLY A 419 27.39 33.02 18.27
CA GLY A 419 26.84 31.73 17.82
C GLY A 419 25.81 31.82 16.69
N TYR A 420 25.61 32.99 16.08
CA TYR A 420 24.77 33.11 14.89
C TYR A 420 25.39 32.37 13.69
N HIS A 421 24.56 31.68 12.90
CA HIS A 421 25.00 30.97 11.71
C HIS A 421 25.01 31.93 10.51
N TYR A 422 26.21 32.33 10.10
CA TYR A 422 26.40 33.18 8.93
C TYR A 422 26.38 32.38 7.63
N THR A 423 25.87 32.99 6.56
CA THR A 423 25.84 32.42 5.21
C THR A 423 26.42 33.40 4.20
N LEU A 424 26.96 32.90 3.07
CA LEU A 424 27.68 33.73 2.08
C LEU A 424 26.79 34.78 1.40
N ASP A 425 25.48 34.55 1.32
CA ASP A 425 24.49 35.50 0.79
C ASP A 425 24.29 36.75 1.67
N MET A 426 24.74 36.73 2.93
CA MET A 426 24.66 37.88 3.82
C MET A 426 25.74 38.95 3.54
N MET A 427 26.88 38.57 2.95
CA MET A 427 28.02 39.48 2.75
C MET A 427 27.80 40.56 1.66
N PRO A 428 27.24 40.27 0.46
CA PRO A 428 27.18 41.23 -0.64
C PRO A 428 26.53 42.56 -0.29
N ALA A 429 25.43 42.54 0.46
CA ALA A 429 24.71 43.74 0.88
C ALA A 429 25.52 44.63 1.84
N LEU A 430 26.38 44.02 2.66
CA LEU A 430 27.29 44.72 3.58
C LEU A 430 28.44 45.40 2.83
N LEU A 431 28.90 44.80 1.74
CA LEU A 431 30.07 45.26 0.97
C LEU A 431 29.74 46.33 -0.09
N ALA A 432 28.54 46.30 -0.67
CA ALA A 432 28.18 47.20 -1.76
C ALA A 432 26.68 47.52 -1.79
N GLU A 433 26.33 48.70 -2.32
CA GLU A 433 24.92 49.02 -2.56
C GLU A 433 24.38 48.31 -3.78
N GLN A 434 25.25 48.12 -4.77
CA GLN A 434 24.91 47.52 -6.06
C GLN A 434 26.00 46.54 -6.48
N TRP A 435 25.58 45.35 -6.94
CA TRP A 435 26.48 44.30 -7.45
C TRP A 435 25.87 43.57 -8.65
N ARG A 436 26.63 42.67 -9.26
CA ARG A 436 26.20 41.85 -10.40
C ARG A 436 25.94 40.41 -9.94
N SER A 437 24.82 39.86 -10.38
CA SER A 437 24.36 38.52 -10.02
C SER A 437 23.74 37.78 -11.21
N PHE A 438 23.56 36.46 -11.07
CA PHE A 438 22.83 35.64 -12.03
C PHE A 438 21.33 35.98 -12.02
N PRO A 439 20.69 36.13 -13.20
CA PRO A 439 19.24 36.25 -13.31
C PRO A 439 18.54 34.97 -12.82
N PRO A 440 17.30 35.09 -12.35
CA PRO A 440 16.52 33.93 -11.91
C PRO A 440 16.37 32.90 -13.04
N GLY A 441 16.55 31.62 -12.71
CA GLY A 441 16.42 30.50 -13.64
C GLY A 441 17.60 30.28 -14.60
N GLN A 442 18.61 31.16 -14.67
CA GLN A 442 19.77 30.93 -15.54
C GLN A 442 20.59 29.71 -15.06
N LEU A 443 20.73 29.54 -13.75
CA LEU A 443 21.45 28.40 -13.18
C LEU A 443 20.65 27.09 -13.22
N SER A 444 19.41 27.09 -13.71
CA SER A 444 18.63 25.86 -13.87
C SER A 444 18.92 25.13 -15.19
N GLN A 445 19.79 25.69 -16.04
CA GLN A 445 20.12 25.13 -17.35
C GLN A 445 21.21 24.04 -17.25
N GLN A 446 21.00 22.92 -17.94
CA GLN A 446 21.97 21.81 -17.97
C GLN A 446 23.24 22.16 -18.76
N SER A 447 23.13 23.02 -19.78
CA SER A 447 24.28 23.46 -20.58
C SER A 447 24.16 24.93 -20.97
N LEU A 448 25.30 25.59 -21.09
CA LEU A 448 25.38 26.94 -21.65
C LEU A 448 25.40 26.85 -23.18
N ARG A 449 24.52 27.60 -23.87
CA ARG A 449 24.55 27.67 -25.34
C ARG A 449 25.94 28.16 -25.79
N LYS A 450 26.59 27.43 -26.72
CA LYS A 450 27.91 27.82 -27.25
C LYS A 450 27.88 29.26 -27.75
N GLY A 451 28.74 30.13 -27.16
CA GLY A 451 28.84 31.55 -27.50
C GLY A 451 27.93 32.50 -26.72
N ALA A 452 27.06 32.01 -25.82
CA ALA A 452 26.28 32.87 -24.94
C ALA A 452 27.14 33.36 -23.77
N THR A 453 27.41 34.67 -23.71
CA THR A 453 27.96 35.31 -22.51
C THR A 453 26.90 35.28 -21.40
N GLN A 454 27.29 34.90 -20.18
CA GLN A 454 26.40 34.93 -19.01
C GLN A 454 25.83 36.34 -18.85
N LYS A 455 24.52 36.49 -19.02
CA LYS A 455 23.86 37.79 -18.80
C LYS A 455 23.85 38.03 -17.30
N MET A 456 24.54 39.07 -16.85
CA MET A 456 24.52 39.47 -15.45
C MET A 456 23.46 40.56 -15.23
N VAL A 457 22.70 40.44 -14.15
CA VAL A 457 21.74 41.46 -13.72
C VAL A 457 22.33 42.26 -12.57
N LYS A 458 22.04 43.56 -12.56
CA LYS A 458 22.41 44.46 -11.48
C LYS A 458 21.40 44.29 -10.33
N VAL A 459 21.90 43.92 -9.16
CA VAL A 459 21.13 43.80 -7.91
C VAL A 459 21.45 45.02 -7.04
N THR A 460 20.45 45.52 -6.32
CA THR A 460 20.59 46.65 -5.39
C THR A 460 20.10 46.21 -4.01
N ALA A 461 20.81 46.59 -2.95
CA ALA A 461 20.54 46.16 -1.57
C ALA A 461 19.18 46.60 -0.96
N GLN A 462 18.24 47.17 -1.74
CA GLN A 462 16.91 47.63 -1.32
C GLN A 462 16.88 48.42 0.02
N GLY A 463 17.94 49.15 0.37
CA GLY A 463 18.01 49.89 1.63
C GLY A 463 18.18 49.02 2.88
N LEU A 464 18.51 47.73 2.74
CA LEU A 464 18.78 46.82 3.86
C LEU A 464 19.84 47.37 4.81
N VAL A 465 20.91 47.96 4.27
CA VAL A 465 22.00 48.59 5.05
C VAL A 465 21.89 50.11 4.94
N SER A 466 21.67 50.77 6.09
CA SER A 466 21.61 52.24 6.17
C SER A 466 22.96 52.91 5.89
N ALA A 467 22.96 54.20 5.56
CA ALA A 467 24.20 54.96 5.32
C ALA A 467 25.14 54.97 6.54
N ALA A 468 24.57 55.07 7.75
CA ALA A 468 25.34 54.99 9.01
C ALA A 468 25.99 53.60 9.19
N GLN A 469 25.24 52.53 8.94
CA GLN A 469 25.78 51.17 8.99
C GLN A 469 26.86 50.92 7.93
N ARG A 470 26.73 51.48 6.72
CA ARG A 470 27.80 51.41 5.70
C ARG A 470 29.05 52.15 6.14
N ALA A 471 28.92 53.29 6.79
CA ALA A 471 30.05 54.02 7.36
C ALA A 471 30.77 53.17 8.43
N LEU A 472 30.03 52.49 9.29
CA LEU A 472 30.58 51.59 10.31
C LEU A 472 31.30 50.38 9.69
N VAL A 473 30.72 49.74 8.66
CA VAL A 473 31.41 48.65 7.94
C VAL A 473 32.67 49.16 7.25
N SER A 474 32.64 50.39 6.69
CA SER A 474 33.82 51.03 6.12
C SER A 474 34.90 51.32 7.16
N GLU A 475 34.51 51.74 8.37
CA GLU A 475 35.41 51.98 9.49
C GLU A 475 36.03 50.68 10.01
N PHE A 476 35.23 49.61 10.12
CA PHE A 476 35.71 48.26 10.41
C PHE A 476 36.76 47.84 9.38
N LEU A 477 36.44 47.91 8.08
CA LEU A 477 37.38 47.53 7.02
C LEU A 477 38.65 48.39 7.01
N ALA A 478 38.60 49.63 7.48
CA ALA A 478 39.79 50.50 7.53
C ALA A 478 40.76 50.13 8.66
N GLN A 479 40.26 49.60 9.78
CA GLN A 479 41.06 49.22 10.95
C GLN A 479 41.33 47.73 11.06
N TRP A 480 40.70 46.91 10.20
CA TRP A 480 40.82 45.47 10.25
C TRP A 480 42.17 45.00 9.69
N GLU A 481 43.03 44.47 10.56
CA GLU A 481 44.35 43.92 10.19
C GLU A 481 44.23 42.53 9.53
N HIS A 482 43.61 42.48 8.34
CA HIS A 482 43.44 41.24 7.57
C HIS A 482 43.64 41.49 6.06
N PRO A 483 44.23 40.56 5.29
CA PRO A 483 44.42 40.71 3.83
C PRO A 483 43.14 41.07 3.05
N MET A 484 41.99 40.58 3.54
CA MET A 484 40.67 40.91 2.97
C MET A 484 40.30 42.39 3.06
N ALA A 485 40.77 43.11 4.07
CA ALA A 485 40.35 44.48 4.35
C ALA A 485 40.54 45.39 3.13
N THR A 486 41.74 45.39 2.55
CA THR A 486 42.07 46.17 1.35
C THR A 486 41.20 45.80 0.15
N CYS A 487 40.99 44.50 -0.09
CA CYS A 487 40.20 44.03 -1.21
C CYS A 487 38.71 44.41 -1.06
N LEU A 488 38.13 44.18 0.12
CA LEU A 488 36.73 44.47 0.41
C LEU A 488 36.46 45.97 0.46
N HIS A 489 37.42 46.78 0.92
CA HIS A 489 37.31 48.23 0.96
C HIS A 489 37.46 48.84 -0.44
N ALA A 490 38.54 48.53 -1.17
CA ALA A 490 38.82 49.15 -2.47
C ALA A 490 37.98 48.57 -3.61
N ARG A 491 37.54 47.31 -3.51
CA ARG A 491 36.81 46.59 -4.58
C ARG A 491 35.52 45.95 -4.07
N GLY A 492 34.85 46.56 -3.09
CA GLY A 492 33.64 46.03 -2.46
C GLY A 492 32.54 45.62 -3.44
N GLY A 493 32.28 46.40 -4.50
CA GLY A 493 31.29 46.04 -5.54
C GLY A 493 31.65 44.78 -6.36
N GLN A 494 32.94 44.59 -6.66
CA GLN A 494 33.41 43.39 -7.36
C GLN A 494 33.40 42.18 -6.42
N ALA A 495 33.86 42.34 -5.18
CA ALA A 495 33.83 41.29 -4.16
C ALA A 495 32.39 40.84 -3.85
N ALA A 496 31.46 41.79 -3.68
CA ALA A 496 30.03 41.51 -3.51
C ALA A 496 29.46 40.71 -4.68
N SER A 497 29.83 41.08 -5.91
CA SER A 497 29.40 40.35 -7.11
C SER A 497 29.91 38.90 -7.12
N SER A 498 31.20 38.70 -6.80
CA SER A 498 31.80 37.37 -6.75
C SER A 498 31.19 36.51 -5.64
N LEU A 499 31.03 37.06 -4.44
CA LEU A 499 30.48 36.36 -3.28
C LEU A 499 29.02 35.95 -3.48
N ASP A 500 28.20 36.82 -4.07
CA ASP A 500 26.82 36.49 -4.42
C ASP A 500 26.75 35.34 -5.44
N GLN A 501 27.58 35.39 -6.48
CA GLN A 501 27.63 34.35 -7.50
C GLN A 501 28.13 33.02 -6.95
N ILE A 502 29.17 33.04 -6.10
CA ILE A 502 29.68 31.87 -5.39
C ILE A 502 28.59 31.29 -4.49
N SER A 503 27.88 32.12 -3.73
CA SER A 503 26.79 31.67 -2.84
C SER A 503 25.70 30.95 -3.62
N LYS A 504 25.25 31.50 -4.75
CA LYS A 504 24.23 30.86 -5.60
C LYS A 504 24.68 29.50 -6.16
N LEU A 505 25.93 29.40 -6.63
CA LEU A 505 26.48 28.15 -7.15
C LEU A 505 26.73 27.11 -6.03
N HIS A 506 27.20 27.57 -4.87
CA HIS A 506 27.37 26.73 -3.69
C HIS A 506 26.03 26.18 -3.20
N ASN A 507 24.98 27.00 -3.21
CA ASN A 507 23.64 26.53 -2.86
C ASN A 507 23.19 25.41 -3.80
N ILE A 508 23.39 25.51 -5.11
CA ILE A 508 23.06 24.40 -6.04
C ILE A 508 23.79 23.12 -5.64
N ALA A 509 25.10 23.22 -5.37
CA ALA A 509 25.90 22.07 -4.94
C ALA A 509 25.46 21.48 -3.58
N ALA A 510 24.86 22.28 -2.71
CA ALA A 510 24.39 21.86 -1.39
C ALA A 510 22.97 21.28 -1.38
N HIS A 511 22.16 21.52 -2.41
CA HIS A 511 20.80 21.02 -2.48
C HIS A 511 20.79 19.67 -3.20
N GLY A 512 20.53 18.57 -2.46
CA GLY A 512 20.52 17.21 -3.00
C GLY A 512 19.46 16.91 -4.07
N GLU A 513 18.56 17.84 -4.34
CA GLU A 513 17.56 17.73 -5.43
C GLU A 513 18.05 18.30 -6.76
N SER A 514 19.20 19.00 -6.79
CA SER A 514 19.77 19.61 -7.99
C SER A 514 21.21 19.16 -8.23
N PHE A 515 21.54 18.83 -9.47
CA PHE A 515 22.92 18.55 -9.87
C PHE A 515 23.67 19.84 -10.19
N LEU A 516 24.94 19.89 -9.78
CA LEU A 516 25.86 20.92 -10.24
C LEU A 516 26.50 20.45 -11.55
N TYR A 517 26.08 21.04 -12.67
CA TYR A 517 26.59 20.68 -13.99
C TYR A 517 28.04 21.18 -14.19
N HIS A 518 28.77 20.54 -15.11
CA HIS A 518 30.17 20.87 -15.45
C HIS A 518 30.41 22.37 -15.64
N TRP A 519 29.59 23.05 -16.45
CA TRP A 519 29.75 24.49 -16.71
C TRP A 519 29.54 25.38 -15.47
N GLN A 520 28.74 24.91 -14.51
CA GLN A 520 28.46 25.62 -13.25
C GLN A 520 29.64 25.46 -12.29
N TYR A 521 30.20 24.25 -12.22
CA TYR A 521 31.44 23.98 -11.51
C TYR A 521 32.58 24.83 -12.07
N ASP A 522 32.77 24.86 -13.39
CA ASP A 522 33.79 25.69 -14.04
C ASP A 522 33.64 27.16 -13.67
N LEU A 523 32.40 27.66 -13.61
CA LEU A 523 32.14 29.04 -13.23
C LEU A 523 32.46 29.30 -11.75
N LEU A 524 32.09 28.38 -10.86
CA LEU A 524 32.41 28.44 -9.43
C LEU A 524 33.93 28.45 -9.21
N HIS A 525 34.63 27.52 -9.87
CA HIS A 525 36.08 27.43 -9.87
C HIS A 525 36.73 28.73 -10.37
N GLN A 526 36.26 29.28 -11.49
CA GLN A 526 36.76 30.53 -12.05
C GLN A 526 36.54 31.74 -11.13
N LEU A 527 35.43 31.78 -10.38
CA LEU A 527 35.18 32.84 -9.41
C LEU A 527 36.12 32.75 -8.21
N ILE A 528 36.47 31.54 -7.78
CA ILE A 528 37.29 31.28 -6.59
C ILE A 528 38.79 31.35 -6.91
N ALA A 529 39.26 30.50 -7.81
CA ALA A 529 40.67 30.34 -8.18
C ALA A 529 41.08 31.30 -9.31
N GLY A 530 40.18 31.56 -10.25
CA GLY A 530 40.46 32.35 -11.45
C GLY A 530 40.60 31.51 -12.70
N LYS A 531 40.72 32.19 -13.85
CA LYS A 531 41.20 31.57 -15.10
C LYS A 531 42.72 31.66 -15.14
N SER A 532 43.38 30.80 -15.91
CA SER A 532 44.82 30.87 -16.16
C SER A 532 45.26 32.33 -16.43
N GLY A 533 46.01 32.92 -15.50
CA GLY A 533 46.51 34.30 -15.58
C GLY A 533 45.58 35.42 -15.09
N LYS A 534 44.28 35.16 -14.86
CA LYS A 534 43.32 36.12 -14.26
C LYS A 534 42.85 35.59 -12.90
N GLY A 535 43.46 36.08 -11.83
CA GLY A 535 43.18 35.64 -10.46
C GLY A 535 41.71 35.75 -10.06
N GLY A 536 41.21 34.71 -9.40
CA GLY A 536 39.88 34.69 -8.77
C GLY A 536 39.82 35.49 -7.48
N LEU A 537 38.73 35.32 -6.72
CA LEU A 537 38.49 36.03 -5.47
C LEU A 537 39.62 35.81 -4.45
N LEU A 538 40.13 34.58 -4.30
CA LEU A 538 41.22 34.31 -3.34
C LEU A 538 42.50 35.06 -3.69
N ARG A 539 42.85 35.13 -4.97
CA ARG A 539 44.02 35.89 -5.41
C ARG A 539 43.82 37.40 -5.27
N GLN A 540 42.59 37.91 -5.34
CA GLN A 540 42.33 39.33 -5.06
C GLN A 540 42.46 39.68 -3.58
N ILE A 541 42.31 38.69 -2.70
CA ILE A 541 42.38 38.85 -1.25
C ILE A 541 43.81 38.65 -0.72
N PHE A 542 44.52 37.63 -1.22
CA PHE A 542 45.78 37.14 -0.65
C PHE A 542 47.03 37.42 -1.52
N ALA A 543 46.89 38.05 -2.69
CA ALA A 543 48.03 38.50 -3.50
C ALA A 543 48.12 40.02 -3.51
#